data_AF-A0A3E5EX77-F1
#
_entry.id   AF-A0A3E5EX77-F1
#
_cell.length_a   1.000
_cell.length_b   1.000
_cell.length_c   1.000
_cell.angle_alpha   90.00
_cell.angle_beta   90.00
_cell.angle_gamma   90.00
#
_symmetry.space_group_name_H-M   'P 1'
#
loop_
_entity.id
_entity.type
_entity.pdbx_description
1 polymer ?
#
loop_
_entity_poly.entity_id
_entity_poly.type
_entity_poly.pdbx_seq_one_letter_code
_entity_poly.pdbx_strand_id
1 'polypeptide(L)'
;MADDIRENAMSGGTPARLRGLDANGNSISPTLAEVENALPKMSCIYHKVWTASKGDLLVVKSSYSIFMVGDSASGSHIMGVFANNITILSKQGAFSEVKDQEGTVNIYRQDEHNIVIQNNSNNKIIRILFLSSY
;
A
#
# COMPACT_ATOMS: atom_id res chain seq x y z
N MET A 1 -23.67 29.20 35.36
CA MET A 1 -23.26 28.37 34.21
C MET A 1 -24.55 27.78 33.66
N ALA A 2 -24.87 27.99 32.40
CA ALA A 2 -26.09 27.44 31.81
C ALA A 2 -25.82 25.96 31.45
N ASP A 3 -26.77 25.08 31.76
CA ASP A 3 -26.67 23.66 31.45
C ASP A 3 -26.87 23.41 29.95
N ASP A 4 -26.11 22.47 29.38
CA ASP A 4 -26.22 22.10 27.97
C ASP A 4 -27.60 21.53 27.64
N ILE A 5 -28.28 22.12 26.66
CA ILE A 5 -29.60 21.70 26.18
C ILE A 5 -29.42 20.65 25.08
N ARG A 6 -30.18 19.55 25.15
CA ARG A 6 -30.21 18.55 24.08
C ARG A 6 -30.88 19.12 22.82
N GLU A 7 -30.39 18.76 21.65
CA GLU A 7 -30.82 19.33 20.37
C GLU A 7 -32.33 19.20 20.11
N ASN A 8 -32.92 18.07 20.49
CA ASN A 8 -34.35 17.81 20.40
C ASN A 8 -35.22 18.66 21.36
N ALA A 9 -34.61 19.34 22.34
CA ALA A 9 -35.29 20.21 23.29
C ALA A 9 -35.17 21.71 22.91
N MET A 10 -34.49 22.06 21.81
CA MET A 10 -34.25 23.47 21.44
C MET A 10 -35.44 24.19 20.80
N SER A 11 -36.59 23.54 20.58
CA SER A 11 -37.84 24.17 20.08
C SER A 11 -37.65 25.12 18.88
N GLY A 12 -36.76 24.78 17.94
CA GLY A 12 -36.46 25.61 16.76
C GLY A 12 -35.40 26.69 16.96
N GLY A 13 -34.76 26.76 18.13
CA GLY A 13 -33.61 27.63 18.40
C GLY A 13 -32.33 27.14 17.70
N THR A 14 -31.51 28.08 17.22
CA THR A 14 -30.20 27.78 16.65
C THR A 14 -29.22 27.47 17.79
N PRO A 15 -28.57 26.28 17.82
CA PRO A 15 -27.53 26.00 18.79
C PRO A 15 -26.43 27.06 18.77
N ALA A 16 -25.98 27.51 19.94
CA ALA A 16 -24.89 28.48 20.06
C ALA A 16 -23.57 27.96 19.48
N ARG A 17 -23.36 26.63 19.47
CA ARG A 17 -22.26 25.94 18.80
C ARG A 17 -22.75 24.57 18.31
N LEU A 18 -22.53 24.25 17.04
CA LEU A 18 -22.77 22.92 16.50
C LEU A 18 -21.60 22.01 16.89
N ARG A 19 -21.88 20.89 17.58
CA ARG A 19 -20.83 19.91 17.89
C ARG A 19 -20.26 19.37 16.58
N GLY A 20 -18.95 19.46 16.42
CA GLY A 20 -18.28 19.07 15.18
C GLY A 20 -17.98 20.23 14.23
N LEU A 21 -18.41 21.47 14.52
CA LEU A 21 -18.08 22.65 13.71
C LEU A 21 -17.39 23.76 14.52
N ASP A 22 -16.53 24.53 13.84
CA ASP A 22 -15.87 25.73 14.39
C ASP A 22 -16.79 26.95 14.37
N ALA A 23 -16.29 28.11 14.83
CA ALA A 23 -17.05 29.36 14.86
C ALA A 23 -17.46 29.89 13.47
N ASN A 24 -16.81 29.41 12.40
CA ASN A 24 -17.10 29.76 11.01
C ASN A 24 -17.98 28.70 10.31
N GLY A 25 -18.38 27.63 11.02
CA GLY A 25 -19.19 26.54 10.48
C GLY A 25 -18.38 25.47 9.74
N ASN A 26 -17.05 25.47 9.83
CA ASN A 26 -16.22 24.42 9.22
C ASN A 26 -16.13 23.19 10.13
N SER A 27 -15.98 22.00 9.55
CA SER A 27 -15.73 20.77 10.31
C SER A 27 -14.47 20.88 11.18
N ILE A 28 -14.56 20.48 12.45
CA ILE A 28 -13.41 20.32 13.36
C ILE A 28 -12.87 18.89 13.37
N SER A 29 -13.48 17.99 12.60
CA SER A 29 -12.94 16.64 12.42
C SER A 29 -11.61 16.73 11.68
N PRO A 30 -10.59 15.94 12.05
CA PRO A 30 -9.37 15.84 11.27
C PRO A 30 -9.68 15.52 9.81
N THR A 31 -9.00 16.21 8.91
CA THR A 31 -9.00 15.86 7.49
C THR A 31 -8.37 14.48 7.29
N LEU A 32 -8.69 13.83 6.17
CA LEU A 32 -8.10 12.53 5.84
C LEU A 32 -6.56 12.61 5.81
N ALA A 33 -6.01 13.72 5.30
CA ALA A 33 -4.57 13.96 5.28
C ALA A 33 -3.96 14.13 6.69
N GLU A 34 -4.66 14.76 7.63
CA GLU A 34 -4.20 14.87 9.02
C GLU A 34 -4.25 13.52 9.73
N VAL A 35 -5.28 12.72 9.48
CA VAL A 35 -5.37 11.34 10.00
C VAL A 35 -4.24 10.49 9.45
N GLU A 36 -4.00 10.53 8.14
CA GLU A 36 -2.91 9.80 7.48
C GLU A 36 -1.53 10.18 8.03
N ASN A 37 -1.31 11.46 8.34
CA ASN A 37 -0.05 11.93 8.93
C ASN A 37 0.10 11.57 10.42
N ALA A 38 -1.01 11.44 11.16
CA ALA A 38 -1.00 11.14 12.59
C ALA A 38 -0.89 9.64 12.89
N LEU A 39 -1.28 8.76 11.96
CA LEU A 39 -1.06 7.34 12.10
C LEU A 39 0.44 7.06 12.08
N PRO A 40 0.97 6.28 13.04
CA PRO A 40 2.37 5.86 12.97
C PRO A 40 2.58 5.19 11.61
N LYS A 41 3.62 5.61 10.89
CA LYS A 41 4.15 4.90 9.72
C LYS A 41 4.80 3.60 10.21
N MET A 42 3.97 2.74 10.80
CA MET A 42 4.34 1.42 11.22
C MET A 42 4.65 0.66 9.93
N SER A 43 5.76 -0.10 9.94
CA SER A 43 6.17 -1.03 8.89
C SER A 43 5.00 -1.41 7.98
N CYS A 44 4.95 -0.82 6.79
CA CYS A 44 3.78 -0.93 5.93
C CYS A 44 3.74 -2.34 5.33
N ILE A 45 2.61 -3.02 5.54
CA ILE A 45 2.31 -4.26 4.84
C ILE A 45 1.67 -3.85 3.52
N TYR A 46 2.46 -3.88 2.45
CA TYR A 46 1.93 -3.73 1.11
C TYR A 46 1.49 -5.11 0.61
N HIS A 47 0.17 -5.27 0.43
CA HIS A 47 -0.42 -6.49 -0.08
C HIS A 47 -1.26 -6.17 -1.33
N LYS A 48 -1.07 -6.94 -2.41
CA LYS A 48 -1.82 -6.72 -3.66
C LYS A 48 -2.03 -8.03 -4.40
N VAL A 49 -3.24 -8.20 -4.94
CA VAL A 49 -3.50 -9.15 -6.03
C VAL A 49 -3.48 -8.36 -7.33
N TRP A 50 -2.65 -8.80 -8.27
CA TRP A 50 -2.40 -8.12 -9.53
C TRP A 50 -2.61 -9.09 -10.69
N THR A 51 -3.72 -8.93 -11.40
CA THR A 51 -3.95 -9.62 -12.67
C THR A 51 -3.13 -8.88 -13.73
N ALA A 52 -1.99 -9.47 -14.12
CA ALA A 52 -1.02 -8.84 -15.00
C ALA A 52 -1.04 -9.48 -16.40
N SER A 53 -0.99 -8.62 -17.40
CA SER A 53 -0.75 -8.93 -18.80
C SER A 53 0.74 -8.79 -19.13
N LYS A 54 1.17 -9.36 -20.25
CA LYS A 54 2.54 -9.19 -20.72
C LYS A 54 2.81 -7.72 -21.00
N GLY A 55 3.92 -7.20 -20.48
CA GLY A 55 4.33 -5.79 -20.58
C GLY A 55 3.89 -4.93 -19.39
N ASP A 56 3.02 -5.44 -18.52
CA ASP A 56 2.60 -4.68 -17.33
C ASP A 56 3.75 -4.53 -16.32
N LEU A 57 3.78 -3.37 -15.66
CA LEU A 57 4.82 -2.99 -14.71
C LEU A 57 4.21 -2.38 -13.45
N LEU A 58 4.75 -2.77 -12.29
CA LEU A 58 4.41 -2.22 -10.98
C LEU A 58 5.68 -1.79 -10.26
N VAL A 59 5.70 -0.56 -9.75
CA VAL A 59 6.78 -0.04 -8.90
C VAL A 59 6.31 -0.05 -7.44
N VAL A 60 7.08 -0.68 -6.57
CA VAL A 60 6.84 -0.71 -5.13
C VAL A 60 7.90 0.13 -4.44
N LYS A 61 7.45 1.15 -3.69
CA LYS A 61 8.32 2.00 -2.87
C LYS A 61 8.60 1.31 -1.54
N SER A 62 9.86 1.06 -1.23
CA SER A 62 10.33 0.43 -0.01
C SER A 62 11.80 0.78 0.19
N SER A 63 12.24 1.12 1.40
CA SER A 63 13.67 1.30 1.72
C SER A 63 14.30 -0.02 2.18
N TYR A 64 13.59 -0.73 3.05
CA TYR A 64 13.96 -2.07 3.49
C TYR A 64 12.69 -2.92 3.52
N SER A 65 12.73 -4.10 2.91
CA SER A 65 11.60 -5.01 2.96
C SER A 65 11.97 -6.47 2.86
N ILE A 66 11.17 -7.31 3.51
CA ILE A 66 11.06 -8.72 3.17
C ILE A 66 9.86 -8.87 2.25
N PHE A 67 10.00 -9.60 1.16
CA PHE A 67 8.95 -9.73 0.17
C PHE A 67 8.72 -11.17 -0.29
N MET A 68 7.49 -11.41 -0.72
CA MET A 68 7.08 -12.61 -1.42
C MET A 68 6.18 -12.20 -2.59
N VAL A 69 6.51 -12.70 -3.78
CA VAL A 69 5.72 -12.53 -4.99
C VAL A 69 5.45 -13.92 -5.55
N GLY A 70 4.20 -14.23 -5.84
CA GLY A 70 3.82 -15.56 -6.33
C GLY A 70 2.72 -15.51 -7.37
N ASP A 71 2.70 -16.50 -8.26
CA ASP A 71 1.63 -16.73 -9.22
C ASP A 71 0.65 -17.73 -8.65
N SER A 72 -0.57 -17.29 -8.34
CA SER A 72 -1.57 -18.16 -7.69
C SER A 72 -2.07 -19.30 -8.59
N ALA A 73 -1.88 -19.21 -9.91
CA ALA A 73 -2.31 -20.25 -10.83
C ALA A 73 -1.31 -21.42 -10.91
N SER A 74 -0.01 -21.13 -10.90
CA SER A 74 1.06 -22.13 -11.06
C SER A 74 1.75 -22.54 -9.77
N GLY A 75 1.55 -21.79 -8.68
CA GLY A 75 2.32 -21.96 -7.44
C GLY A 75 3.78 -21.52 -7.54
N SER A 76 4.19 -20.91 -8.66
CA SER A 76 5.52 -20.31 -8.82
C SER A 76 5.67 -19.14 -7.85
N HIS A 77 6.89 -18.90 -7.36
CA HIS A 77 7.15 -17.81 -6.42
C HIS A 77 8.59 -17.30 -6.48
N ILE A 78 8.78 -16.13 -5.89
CA ILE A 78 10.06 -15.58 -5.50
C ILE A 78 9.91 -14.91 -4.14
N MET A 79 10.83 -15.21 -3.22
CA MET A 79 10.91 -14.62 -1.90
C MET A 79 12.30 -14.03 -1.71
N GLY A 80 12.36 -12.82 -1.17
CA GLY A 80 13.63 -12.14 -1.00
C GLY A 80 13.61 -11.05 0.05
N VAL A 81 14.79 -10.49 0.28
CA VAL A 81 15.02 -9.29 1.07
C VAL A 81 15.49 -8.19 0.13
N PHE A 82 14.92 -7.01 0.29
CA PHE A 82 15.36 -5.78 -0.33
C PHE A 82 15.93 -4.86 0.74
N ALA A 83 17.17 -4.46 0.57
CA ALA A 83 17.86 -3.45 1.37
C ALA A 83 18.83 -2.69 0.45
N ASN A 84 20.14 -2.85 0.64
CA ASN A 84 21.15 -2.33 -0.31
C ASN A 84 21.10 -3.03 -1.68
N ASN A 85 20.65 -4.28 -1.72
CA ASN A 85 20.44 -5.06 -2.93
C ASN A 85 19.22 -5.98 -2.74
N ILE A 86 18.85 -6.71 -3.79
CA ILE A 86 17.90 -7.83 -3.71
C ILE A 86 18.68 -9.12 -3.43
N THR A 87 18.37 -9.76 -2.31
CA THR A 87 18.86 -11.10 -1.98
C THR A 87 17.71 -12.08 -2.05
N ILE A 88 17.83 -13.09 -2.89
CA ILE A 88 16.80 -14.10 -3.09
C ILE A 88 16.98 -15.24 -2.11
N LEU A 89 15.93 -15.50 -1.33
CA LEU A 89 15.88 -16.57 -0.34
C LEU A 89 15.27 -17.85 -0.93
N SER A 90 14.32 -17.70 -1.85
CA SER A 90 13.69 -18.81 -2.55
C SER A 90 13.13 -18.36 -3.89
N LYS A 91 13.22 -19.22 -4.90
CA LYS A 91 12.66 -18.97 -6.23
C LYS A 91 12.24 -20.28 -6.88
N GLN A 92 11.08 -20.27 -7.54
CA GLN A 92 10.58 -21.38 -8.33
C GLN A 92 9.78 -20.87 -9.54
N GLY A 93 9.91 -21.58 -10.67
CA GLY A 93 9.10 -21.36 -11.86
C GLY A 93 9.46 -20.09 -12.61
N ALA A 94 8.45 -19.42 -13.17
CA ALA A 94 8.62 -18.31 -14.12
C ALA A 94 8.90 -16.96 -13.44
N PHE A 95 9.88 -16.91 -12.53
CA PHE A 95 10.35 -15.69 -11.87
C PHE A 95 11.83 -15.43 -12.17
N SER A 96 12.23 -14.17 -12.21
CA SER A 96 13.62 -13.77 -12.45
C SER A 96 13.96 -12.45 -11.76
N GLU A 97 15.24 -12.24 -11.49
CA GLU A 97 15.82 -10.99 -11.00
C GLU A 97 16.44 -10.17 -12.14
N VAL A 98 16.52 -10.76 -13.33
CA VAL A 98 17.09 -10.13 -14.52
C VAL A 98 16.00 -9.29 -15.18
N LYS A 99 16.27 -8.02 -15.46
CA LYS A 99 15.35 -7.15 -16.17
C LYS A 99 15.08 -7.67 -17.59
N ASP A 100 13.84 -7.51 -18.08
CA ASP A 100 13.42 -7.85 -19.45
C ASP A 100 13.62 -9.34 -19.84
N GLN A 101 13.72 -10.25 -18.87
CA GLN A 101 13.76 -11.69 -19.16
C GLN A 101 12.39 -12.19 -19.60
N GLU A 102 12.28 -12.48 -20.89
CA GLU A 102 11.09 -13.00 -21.57
C GLU A 102 10.54 -14.27 -20.88
N GLY A 103 9.21 -14.39 -20.85
CA GLY A 103 8.52 -15.56 -20.29
C GLY A 103 8.56 -15.64 -18.76
N THR A 104 9.07 -14.61 -18.07
CA THR A 104 9.14 -14.57 -16.60
C THR A 104 8.48 -13.31 -16.03
N VAL A 105 8.18 -13.36 -14.73
CA VAL A 105 7.91 -12.16 -13.92
C VAL A 105 9.21 -11.73 -13.27
N ASN A 106 9.64 -10.51 -13.56
CA ASN A 106 10.93 -9.98 -13.19
C ASN A 106 10.79 -9.12 -11.95
N ILE A 107 11.62 -9.37 -10.93
CA ILE A 107 11.69 -8.58 -9.70
C ILE A 107 13.10 -8.03 -9.60
N TYR A 108 13.25 -6.72 -9.82
CA TYR A 108 14.56 -6.10 -9.84
C TYR A 108 14.55 -4.73 -9.15
N ARG A 109 15.73 -4.32 -8.69
CA ARG A 109 15.95 -3.00 -8.08
C ARG A 109 15.99 -1.95 -9.19
N GLN A 110 15.21 -0.89 -9.04
CA GLN A 110 15.32 0.29 -9.90
C GLN A 110 16.30 1.31 -9.31
N ASP A 111 16.16 1.60 -8.02
CA ASP A 111 16.99 2.55 -7.29
C ASP A 111 17.00 2.22 -5.77
N GLU A 112 17.43 3.17 -4.93
CA GLU A 112 17.53 2.99 -3.47
C GLU A 112 16.22 2.65 -2.78
N HIS A 113 15.09 3.16 -3.28
CA HIS A 113 13.80 3.06 -2.60
C HIS A 113 12.74 2.39 -3.48
N ASN A 114 13.11 1.83 -4.63
CA ASN A 114 12.16 1.28 -5.60
C ASN A 114 12.53 -0.12 -6.07
N ILE A 115 11.55 -1.01 -5.97
CA ILE A 115 11.56 -2.37 -6.52
C ILE A 115 10.54 -2.42 -7.65
N VAL A 116 10.90 -3.02 -8.76
CA VAL A 116 10.03 -3.19 -9.91
C VAL A 116 9.60 -4.65 -10.01
N ILE A 117 8.30 -4.85 -10.24
CA ILE A 117 7.73 -6.11 -10.69
C ILE A 117 7.24 -5.90 -12.10
N GLN A 118 7.85 -6.58 -13.06
CA GLN A 118 7.51 -6.50 -14.48
C GLN A 118 7.05 -7.87 -14.95
N ASN A 119 5.89 -7.94 -15.58
CA ASN A 119 5.40 -9.20 -16.12
C ASN A 119 5.78 -9.32 -17.60
N ASN A 120 6.79 -10.13 -17.91
CA ASN A 120 7.14 -10.50 -19.28
C ASN A 120 6.57 -11.86 -19.70
N SER A 121 5.62 -12.39 -18.92
CA SER A 121 4.86 -13.60 -19.22
C SER A 121 3.40 -13.28 -19.56
N ASN A 122 2.74 -14.19 -20.26
CA ASN A 122 1.31 -14.08 -20.55
C ASN A 122 0.46 -14.48 -19.33
N ASN A 123 -0.65 -13.76 -19.12
CA ASN A 123 -1.77 -14.07 -18.23
C ASN A 123 -1.38 -14.57 -16.84
N LYS A 124 -0.93 -13.65 -15.96
CA LYS A 124 -0.52 -13.97 -14.59
C LYS A 124 -1.49 -13.39 -13.56
N ILE A 125 -1.73 -14.13 -12.48
CA ILE A 125 -2.39 -13.63 -11.28
C ILE A 125 -1.34 -13.58 -10.18
N ILE A 126 -0.73 -12.41 -10.03
CA ILE A 126 0.42 -12.20 -9.15
C ILE A 126 -0.09 -11.74 -7.79
N ARG A 127 0.24 -12.49 -6.74
CA ARG A 127 0.04 -12.09 -5.35
C ARG A 127 1.35 -11.53 -4.80
N ILE A 128 1.25 -10.37 -4.18
CA ILE A 128 2.39 -9.58 -3.75
C ILE A 128 2.22 -9.27 -2.27
N LEU A 129 3.28 -9.53 -1.50
CA LEU A 129 3.41 -9.11 -0.12
C LEU A 129 4.79 -8.49 0.08
N PHE A 130 4.83 -7.25 0.54
CA PHE A 130 6.02 -6.61 1.08
C PHE A 130 5.75 -6.23 2.53
N LEU A 131 6.62 -6.68 3.44
CA LEU A 131 6.74 -6.13 4.78
C LEU A 131 7.85 -5.11 4.70
N SER A 132 7.50 -3.83 4.57
CA SER A 132 8.46 -2.76 4.40
C SER A 132 8.58 -1.93 5.68
N SER A 133 9.78 -1.52 6.04
CA SER A 133 9.96 -0.38 6.92
C SER A 133 10.09 0.87 6.04
N TYR A 134 9.05 1.69 6.04
CA TYR A 134 9.06 3.02 5.43
C TYR A 134 9.10 4.09 6.51
#